data_AF-A0A6G9ACJ7-F1
#
_entry.id   AF-A0A6G9ACJ7-F1
#
_cell.length_a   1.000
_cell.length_b   1.000
_cell.length_c   1.000
_cell.angle_alpha   90.00
_cell.angle_beta   90.00
_cell.angle_gamma   90.00
#
_symmetry.space_group_name_H-M   'P 1'
#
loop_
_entity.id
_entity.type
_entity.pdbx_description
1 polymer ?
#
loop_
_entity_poly.entity_id
_entity_poly.type
_entity_poly.pdbx_seq_one_letter_code
_entity_poly.pdbx_strand_id
1 'polypeptide(L)'
;MGVSIFVFDQSAAPEQADYRDWIERESQPAPNADRNRPESSSPCLRKWFDDMRSSFPLIGDAPPDDPHGTQYCFFENVTDAIFASSIAREGVLLAWRLAEKHGLRVLIGDELLAPTAPKDDRDFHVAVLDGRRSNKPGITPNVCFVVFDPDIEHVAPSKARAWALERLGAGLWSKDRAIVAGDRLGPWIDQFASRNLEASISEMRFYRDLIFIRVDRKASSLLISPTMELSHQLGLPFEVYVDLP
;
A
#
# COMPACT_ATOMS: atom_id res chain seq x y z
N MET A 1 -6.86 17.71 12.39
CA MET A 1 -7.37 17.17 11.11
C MET A 1 -7.32 15.65 11.26
N GLY A 2 -8.34 14.92 10.80
CA GLY A 2 -8.39 13.46 10.89
C GLY A 2 -8.21 12.80 9.53
N VAL A 3 -8.05 11.48 9.51
CA VAL A 3 -8.02 10.67 8.29
C VAL A 3 -9.32 9.89 8.20
N SER A 4 -10.08 10.14 7.14
CA SER A 4 -11.33 9.43 6.85
C SER A 4 -11.09 8.20 6.00
N ILE A 5 -11.79 7.12 6.34
CA ILE A 5 -11.95 5.94 5.50
C ILE A 5 -13.43 5.63 5.32
N PHE A 6 -13.74 5.00 4.20
CA PHE A 6 -15.04 4.42 3.94
C PHE A 6 -14.92 2.91 3.88
N VAL A 7 -15.69 2.23 4.72
CA VAL A 7 -15.82 0.77 4.74
C VAL A 7 -17.16 0.40 4.16
N PHE A 8 -17.18 -0.50 3.18
CA PHE A 8 -18.40 -0.82 2.45
C PHE A 8 -18.45 -2.26 1.99
N ASP A 9 -19.67 -2.75 1.76
CA ASP A 9 -19.91 -4.07 1.19
C ASP A 9 -19.73 -4.02 -0.33
N GLN A 10 -18.78 -4.79 -0.87
CA GLN A 10 -18.52 -4.80 -2.30
C GLN A 10 -19.72 -5.33 -3.12
N SER A 11 -20.56 -6.19 -2.55
CA SER A 11 -21.74 -6.72 -3.24
C SER A 11 -22.83 -5.67 -3.45
N ALA A 12 -22.84 -4.61 -2.62
CA ALA A 12 -23.74 -3.48 -2.75
C ALA A 12 -23.19 -2.38 -3.69
N ALA A 13 -21.88 -2.37 -3.93
CA ALA A 13 -21.23 -1.41 -4.81
C ALA A 13 -21.42 -1.80 -6.29
N PRO A 14 -21.60 -0.82 -7.21
CA PRO A 14 -21.66 -1.08 -8.64
C PRO A 14 -20.33 -1.66 -9.14
N GLU A 15 -20.37 -2.52 -10.17
CA GLU A 15 -19.17 -3.17 -10.78
C GLU A 15 -18.17 -2.19 -11.46
N GLN A 16 -18.25 -0.88 -11.22
CA GLN A 16 -17.48 0.15 -11.93
C GLN A 16 -16.43 0.82 -11.05
N ALA A 17 -15.42 1.41 -11.72
CA ALA A 17 -14.19 1.95 -11.14
C ALA A 17 -14.34 3.21 -10.27
N ASP A 18 -15.55 3.77 -10.12
CA ASP A 18 -15.78 5.04 -9.44
C ASP A 18 -16.55 4.89 -8.11
N TYR A 19 -15.91 4.22 -7.17
CA TYR A 19 -16.46 3.96 -5.83
C TYR A 19 -16.75 5.24 -5.06
N ARG A 20 -16.01 6.33 -5.34
CA ARG A 20 -16.17 7.61 -4.66
C ARG A 20 -17.53 8.22 -4.95
N ASP A 21 -17.89 8.33 -6.23
CA ASP A 21 -19.19 8.89 -6.64
C ASP A 21 -20.35 8.07 -6.08
N TRP A 22 -20.19 6.74 -6.02
CA TRP A 22 -21.18 5.87 -5.39
C TRP A 22 -21.26 6.09 -3.88
N ILE A 23 -20.14 6.12 -3.16
CA ILE A 23 -20.09 6.40 -1.72
C ILE A 23 -20.68 7.77 -1.42
N GLU A 24 -20.39 8.79 -2.22
CA GLU A 24 -20.94 10.14 -2.04
C GLU A 24 -22.47 10.13 -2.16
N ARG A 25 -23.04 9.31 -3.06
CA ARG A 25 -24.50 9.10 -3.16
C ARG A 25 -25.06 8.32 -1.97
N GLU A 26 -24.43 7.21 -1.58
CA GLU A 26 -24.85 6.41 -0.41
C GLU A 26 -24.76 7.20 0.91
N SER A 27 -23.83 8.16 0.96
CA SER A 27 -23.61 9.03 2.11
C SER A 27 -24.55 10.24 2.15
N GLN A 28 -25.42 10.41 1.14
CA GLN A 28 -26.43 11.45 1.16
C GLN A 28 -27.49 11.13 2.22
N PRO A 29 -27.93 12.13 3.01
CA PRO A 29 -28.97 11.90 3.99
C PRO A 29 -30.28 11.50 3.31
N ALA A 30 -30.85 10.37 3.72
CA ALA A 30 -32.30 10.25 3.64
C ALA A 30 -32.95 11.32 4.53
N PRO A 31 -34.09 11.93 4.15
CA PRO A 31 -34.69 13.07 4.84
C PRO A 31 -34.97 12.90 6.35
N ASN A 32 -34.89 11.67 6.90
CA ASN A 32 -35.17 11.35 8.30
C ASN A 32 -34.18 10.35 8.93
N ALA A 33 -32.98 10.14 8.36
CA ALA A 33 -32.04 9.14 8.88
C ALA A 33 -31.22 9.68 10.07
N ASP A 34 -31.30 8.97 11.20
CA ASP A 34 -30.44 9.19 12.36
C ASP A 34 -29.05 8.58 12.08
N ARG A 35 -28.15 9.39 11.50
CA ARG A 35 -26.83 9.01 10.93
C ARG A 35 -25.81 8.45 11.93
N ASN A 36 -26.17 8.37 13.20
CA ASN A 36 -25.29 7.98 14.31
C ASN A 36 -25.64 6.61 14.91
N ARG A 37 -26.53 5.85 14.26
CA ARG A 37 -26.98 4.54 14.73
C ARG A 37 -26.37 3.42 13.92
N PRO A 38 -25.54 2.54 14.54
CA PRO A 38 -25.02 1.35 13.87
C PRO A 38 -26.13 0.48 13.28
N GLU A 39 -27.33 0.48 13.86
CA GLU A 39 -28.50 -0.26 13.40
C GLU A 39 -28.96 0.11 11.98
N SER A 40 -28.57 1.29 11.49
CA SER A 40 -28.85 1.76 10.13
C SER A 40 -27.96 1.10 9.08
N SER A 41 -26.91 0.38 9.46
CA SER A 41 -25.97 -0.28 8.55
C SER A 41 -26.26 -1.76 8.35
N SER A 42 -25.74 -2.30 7.25
CA SER A 42 -25.81 -3.72 6.93
C SER A 42 -25.26 -4.60 8.07
N PRO A 43 -25.74 -5.86 8.21
CA PRO A 43 -25.26 -6.77 9.25
C PRO A 43 -23.73 -6.97 9.27
N CYS A 44 -23.08 -6.96 8.09
CA CYS A 44 -21.63 -7.12 7.98
C CYS A 44 -20.89 -5.87 8.50
N LEU A 45 -21.36 -4.67 8.13
CA LEU A 45 -20.78 -3.41 8.63
C LEU A 45 -20.94 -3.24 10.14
N ARG A 46 -22.07 -3.69 10.69
CA ARG A 46 -22.27 -3.71 12.15
C ARG A 46 -21.27 -4.61 12.87
N LYS A 47 -21.03 -5.82 12.37
CA LYS A 47 -20.02 -6.72 12.93
C LYS A 47 -18.61 -6.14 12.83
N TRP A 48 -18.29 -5.50 11.71
CA TRP A 48 -17.02 -4.80 11.54
C TRP A 48 -16.87 -3.68 12.57
N PHE A 49 -17.90 -2.86 12.77
CA PHE A 49 -17.90 -1.79 13.77
C PHE A 49 -17.77 -2.33 15.19
N ASP A 50 -18.48 -3.42 15.54
CA ASP A 50 -18.39 -4.04 16.87
C ASP A 50 -16.97 -4.53 17.20
N ASP A 51 -16.26 -5.08 16.21
CA ASP A 51 -14.85 -5.43 16.38
C ASP A 51 -13.98 -4.16 16.48
N MET A 52 -14.21 -3.17 15.61
CA MET A 52 -13.40 -1.96 15.53
C MET A 52 -13.49 -1.11 16.80
N ARG A 53 -14.70 -0.95 17.36
CA ARG A 53 -14.95 -0.12 18.56
C ARG A 53 -14.27 -0.64 19.82
N SER A 54 -13.77 -1.87 19.80
CA SER A 54 -12.98 -2.43 20.90
C SER A 54 -11.61 -1.77 21.03
N SER A 55 -11.05 -1.26 19.94
CA SER A 55 -9.77 -0.54 19.91
C SER A 55 -9.95 0.95 19.58
N PHE A 56 -10.97 1.30 18.82
CA PHE A 56 -11.28 2.66 18.37
C PHE A 56 -12.73 3.00 18.72
N PRO A 57 -13.03 3.30 20.00
CA PRO A 57 -14.40 3.59 20.44
C PRO A 57 -14.94 4.88 19.80
N LEU A 58 -16.25 5.08 19.89
CA LEU A 58 -16.87 6.37 19.54
C LEU A 58 -16.23 7.50 20.37
N ILE A 59 -16.06 8.69 19.79
CA ILE A 59 -15.52 9.87 20.51
C ILE A 59 -16.25 10.13 21.84
N GLY A 60 -17.56 9.89 21.91
CA GLY A 60 -18.34 10.06 23.13
C GLY A 60 -18.13 8.99 24.20
N ASP A 61 -17.59 7.83 23.82
CA ASP A 61 -17.32 6.69 24.71
C ASP A 61 -15.86 6.64 25.16
N ALA A 62 -14.96 7.37 24.49
CA ALA A 62 -13.56 7.50 24.85
C ALA A 62 -13.33 8.60 25.90
N PRO A 63 -12.26 8.55 26.69
CA PRO A 63 -11.85 9.69 27.51
C PRO A 63 -11.67 10.96 26.67
N PRO A 64 -11.94 12.15 27.23
CA PRO A 64 -11.61 13.41 26.56
C PRO A 64 -10.14 13.43 26.13
N ASP A 65 -9.89 13.90 24.90
CA ASP A 65 -8.57 13.97 24.28
C ASP A 65 -7.86 12.61 23.99
N ASP A 66 -8.54 11.47 24.17
CA ASP A 66 -8.00 10.18 23.73
C ASP A 66 -7.94 10.11 22.19
N PRO A 67 -6.76 9.93 21.58
CA PRO A 67 -6.65 9.85 20.13
C PRO A 67 -7.43 8.68 19.51
N HIS A 68 -7.76 7.62 20.28
CA HIS A 68 -8.54 6.46 19.82
C HIS A 68 -10.04 6.77 19.70
N GLY A 69 -10.51 7.86 20.30
CA GLY A 69 -11.85 8.37 20.07
C GLY A 69 -12.06 8.63 18.57
N THR A 70 -12.93 7.84 17.96
CA THR A 70 -13.16 7.82 16.52
C THR A 70 -14.57 8.30 16.20
N GLN A 71 -14.66 9.18 15.21
CA GLN A 71 -15.96 9.60 14.70
C GLN A 71 -16.43 8.57 13.67
N TYR A 72 -17.62 8.01 13.88
CA TYR A 72 -18.27 7.10 12.94
C TYR A 72 -19.54 7.74 12.40
N CYS A 73 -19.77 7.60 11.09
CA CYS A 73 -21.07 7.86 10.47
C CYS A 73 -21.56 6.59 9.79
N PHE A 74 -22.81 6.21 10.07
CA PHE A 74 -23.39 4.95 9.62
C PHE A 74 -24.40 5.20 8.50
N PHE A 75 -24.16 4.57 7.35
CA PHE A 75 -25.06 4.49 6.22
C PHE A 75 -25.42 3.03 5.95
N GLU A 76 -26.40 2.78 5.09
CA GLU A 76 -26.91 1.41 4.82
C GLU A 76 -25.78 0.48 4.35
N ASN A 77 -25.03 0.92 3.32
CA ASN A 77 -23.99 0.13 2.67
C ASN A 77 -22.57 0.66 2.90
N VAL A 78 -22.43 1.74 3.67
CA VAL A 78 -21.15 2.42 3.92
C VAL A 78 -21.04 2.81 5.39
N THR A 79 -19.87 2.64 6.00
CA THR A 79 -19.51 3.26 7.27
C THR A 79 -18.31 4.17 7.04
N ASP A 80 -18.46 5.46 7.37
CA ASP A 80 -17.36 6.41 7.41
C ASP A 80 -16.74 6.39 8.81
N ALA A 81 -15.42 6.28 8.88
CA ALA A 81 -14.66 6.33 10.12
C ALA A 81 -13.53 7.36 10.00
N ILE A 82 -13.46 8.28 10.96
CA ILE A 82 -12.48 9.36 10.97
C ILE A 82 -11.55 9.18 12.18
N PHE A 83 -10.31 8.78 11.91
CA PHE A 83 -9.27 8.61 12.92
C PHE A 83 -8.51 9.92 13.17
N ALA A 84 -8.02 10.11 14.39
CA ALA A 84 -7.04 11.15 14.65
C ALA A 84 -5.76 10.90 13.83
N SER A 85 -5.19 11.93 13.21
CA SER A 85 -3.98 11.78 12.37
C SER A 85 -2.80 11.14 13.09
N SER A 86 -2.67 11.32 14.41
CA SER A 86 -1.58 10.75 15.22
C SER A 86 -1.59 9.21 15.26
N ILE A 87 -2.75 8.59 15.06
CA ILE A 87 -2.93 7.13 15.11
C ILE A 87 -3.58 6.56 13.85
N ALA A 88 -3.73 7.38 12.80
CA ALA A 88 -4.43 6.99 11.58
C ALA A 88 -3.79 5.76 10.90
N ARG A 89 -2.47 5.59 11.01
CA ARG A 89 -1.78 4.40 10.49
C ARG A 89 -2.28 3.11 11.12
N GLU A 90 -2.36 3.10 12.44
CA GLU A 90 -2.86 1.97 13.21
C GLU A 90 -4.36 1.74 12.93
N GLY A 91 -5.15 2.81 12.95
CA GLY A 91 -6.59 2.75 12.71
C GLY A 91 -6.96 2.21 11.34
N VAL A 92 -6.28 2.69 10.29
CA VAL A 92 -6.51 2.21 8.91
C VAL A 92 -6.05 0.77 8.74
N LEU A 93 -4.91 0.37 9.30
CA LEU A 93 -4.44 -1.01 9.20
C LEU A 93 -5.39 -1.98 9.92
N LEU A 94 -5.85 -1.63 11.12
CA LEU A 94 -6.84 -2.43 11.84
C LEU A 94 -8.17 -2.48 11.09
N ALA A 95 -8.66 -1.34 10.62
CA ALA A 95 -9.87 -1.25 9.82
C ALA A 95 -9.81 -2.15 8.58
N TRP A 96 -8.66 -2.19 7.90
CA TRP A 96 -8.41 -3.04 6.75
C TRP A 96 -8.42 -4.53 7.10
N ARG A 97 -7.72 -4.94 8.15
CA ARG A 97 -7.73 -6.33 8.63
C ARG A 97 -9.12 -6.81 9.03
N LEU A 98 -9.89 -5.94 9.70
CA LEU A 98 -11.27 -6.25 10.05
C LEU A 98 -12.18 -6.27 8.82
N ALA A 99 -11.94 -5.39 7.83
CA ALA A 99 -12.70 -5.39 6.59
C ALA A 99 -12.48 -6.71 5.83
N GLU A 100 -11.24 -7.17 5.73
CA GLU A 100 -10.90 -8.49 5.17
C GLU A 100 -11.65 -9.61 5.93
N LYS A 101 -11.59 -9.62 7.27
CA LYS A 101 -12.27 -10.61 8.12
C LYS A 101 -13.78 -10.70 7.85
N HIS A 102 -14.42 -9.57 7.55
CA HIS A 102 -15.87 -9.49 7.36
C HIS A 102 -16.31 -9.43 5.89
N GLY A 103 -15.38 -9.58 4.93
CA GLY A 103 -15.69 -9.55 3.49
C GLY A 103 -16.06 -8.15 2.96
N LEU A 104 -15.53 -7.10 3.58
CA LEU A 104 -15.76 -5.70 3.25
C LEU A 104 -14.56 -5.10 2.51
N ARG A 105 -14.74 -3.91 1.94
CA ARG A 105 -13.68 -3.13 1.27
C ARG A 105 -13.47 -1.80 1.97
N VAL A 106 -12.25 -1.27 1.84
CA VAL A 106 -11.85 0.02 2.42
C VAL A 106 -11.41 0.95 1.31
N LEU A 107 -12.02 2.13 1.24
CA LEU A 107 -11.58 3.26 0.43
C LEU A 107 -11.01 4.34 1.37
N ILE A 108 -9.84 4.87 1.06
CA ILE A 108 -9.21 5.96 1.80
C ILE A 108 -8.78 7.07 0.84
N GLY A 109 -9.35 8.26 1.01
CA GLY A 109 -9.31 9.28 -0.04
C GLY A 109 -9.91 8.73 -1.33
N ASP A 110 -9.08 8.57 -2.35
CA ASP A 110 -9.49 7.93 -3.61
C ASP A 110 -8.87 6.53 -3.82
N GLU A 111 -8.12 6.02 -2.85
CA GLU A 111 -7.38 4.76 -2.93
C GLU A 111 -8.23 3.61 -2.40
N LEU A 112 -8.57 2.65 -3.27
CA LEU A 112 -9.27 1.44 -2.88
C LEU A 112 -8.25 0.40 -2.44
N LEU A 113 -8.23 0.09 -1.16
CA LEU A 113 -7.30 -0.89 -0.60
C LEU A 113 -7.59 -2.29 -1.16
N ALA A 114 -6.53 -3.10 -1.29
CA ALA A 114 -6.67 -4.48 -1.76
C ALA A 114 -7.61 -5.28 -0.83
N PRO A 115 -8.26 -6.35 -1.30
CA PRO A 115 -9.16 -7.14 -0.44
C PRO A 115 -8.46 -7.75 0.79
N THR A 116 -7.15 -8.02 0.69
CA THR A 116 -6.34 -8.63 1.74
C THR A 116 -5.45 -7.58 2.38
N ALA A 117 -5.46 -7.52 3.71
CA ALA A 117 -4.64 -6.60 4.47
C ALA A 117 -3.20 -7.13 4.64
N PRO A 118 -2.19 -6.25 4.76
CA PRO A 118 -0.83 -6.67 5.01
C PRO A 118 -0.68 -7.30 6.41
N LYS A 119 0.08 -8.38 6.46
CA LYS A 119 0.36 -9.13 7.70
C LYS A 119 1.29 -8.35 8.62
N ASP A 120 2.27 -7.64 8.05
CA ASP A 120 3.25 -6.87 8.76
C ASP A 120 3.14 -5.38 8.43
N ASP A 121 3.40 -4.53 9.42
CA ASP A 121 3.40 -3.06 9.28
C ASP A 121 4.43 -2.56 8.25
N ARG A 122 5.39 -3.40 7.85
CA ARG A 122 6.41 -3.05 6.85
C ARG A 122 5.85 -3.00 5.43
N ASP A 123 4.78 -3.75 5.17
CA ASP A 123 4.12 -3.83 3.87
C ASP A 123 2.87 -2.92 3.81
N PHE A 124 2.58 -2.20 4.89
CA PHE A 124 1.47 -1.27 4.98
C PHE A 124 1.86 0.10 4.43
N HIS A 125 1.43 0.36 3.19
CA HIS A 125 1.60 1.61 2.47
C HIS A 125 0.25 2.10 1.95
N VAL A 126 -0.12 3.32 2.32
CA VAL A 126 -1.34 4.00 1.88
C VAL A 126 -1.01 5.46 1.67
N ALA A 127 -1.18 5.95 0.44
CA ALA A 127 -0.60 7.23 0.05
C ALA A 127 -1.13 8.43 0.86
N VAL A 128 -2.41 8.36 1.24
CA VAL A 128 -3.07 9.39 2.06
C VAL A 128 -2.45 9.50 3.46
N LEU A 129 -2.00 8.38 4.03
CA LEU A 129 -1.33 8.36 5.35
C LEU A 129 0.10 8.89 5.28
N ASP A 130 0.76 8.72 4.14
CA ASP A 130 2.09 9.25 3.86
C ASP A 130 2.06 10.75 3.45
N GLY A 131 0.90 11.40 3.53
CA GLY A 131 0.71 12.82 3.21
C GLY A 131 0.76 13.14 1.71
N ARG A 132 0.71 12.14 0.83
CA ARG A 132 0.71 12.31 -0.64
C ARG A 132 -0.72 12.14 -1.18
N ARG A 133 -1.34 13.23 -1.64
CA ARG A 133 -2.58 13.14 -2.44
C ARG A 133 -2.25 12.53 -3.80
N SER A 134 -2.85 11.39 -4.12
CA SER A 134 -2.80 10.86 -5.49
C SER A 134 -3.55 11.81 -6.42
N ASN A 135 -2.93 12.22 -7.53
CA ASN A 135 -3.62 13.00 -8.57
C ASN A 135 -4.43 12.10 -9.52
N LYS A 136 -4.71 10.87 -9.10
CA LYS A 136 -5.65 9.93 -9.74
C LYS A 136 -6.42 9.19 -8.66
N PRO A 137 -7.72 8.93 -8.86
CA PRO A 137 -8.41 7.96 -8.03
C PRO A 137 -7.73 6.59 -8.15
N GLY A 138 -7.32 6.01 -7.02
CA GLY A 138 -7.09 4.58 -6.92
C GLY A 138 -5.74 4.09 -6.37
N ILE A 139 -4.59 4.73 -6.61
CA ILE A 139 -3.24 4.19 -6.24
C ILE A 139 -2.18 5.33 -6.24
N THR A 140 -1.23 5.38 -5.29
CA THR A 140 0.09 6.03 -5.54
C THR A 140 1.21 5.00 -5.55
N PRO A 141 1.62 4.53 -6.74
CA PRO A 141 2.46 3.36 -6.77
C PRO A 141 3.95 3.64 -6.61
N ASN A 142 4.63 2.78 -5.84
CA ASN A 142 6.09 2.69 -5.83
C ASN A 142 6.53 1.85 -7.02
N VAL A 143 7.35 2.39 -7.93
CA VAL A 143 7.94 1.57 -8.99
C VAL A 143 9.20 0.94 -8.42
N CYS A 144 9.30 -0.38 -8.44
CA CYS A 144 10.44 -1.10 -7.92
C CYS A 144 11.18 -1.77 -9.06
N PHE A 145 12.46 -1.50 -9.18
CA PHE A 145 13.35 -2.21 -10.09
C PHE A 145 14.07 -3.31 -9.35
N VAL A 146 14.19 -4.46 -10.01
CA VAL A 146 15.00 -5.57 -9.52
C VAL A 146 16.04 -5.88 -10.58
N VAL A 147 17.30 -5.87 -10.15
CA VAL A 147 18.46 -6.27 -10.95
C VAL A 147 19.08 -7.47 -10.26
N PHE A 148 19.37 -8.54 -11.00
CA PHE A 148 19.96 -9.75 -10.43
C PHE A 148 21.00 -10.36 -11.36
N ASP A 149 21.90 -11.17 -10.79
CA ASP A 149 22.95 -11.85 -11.55
C ASP A 149 22.42 -13.14 -12.20
N PRO A 150 22.53 -13.34 -13.53
CA PRO A 150 22.01 -14.54 -14.20
C PRO A 150 22.86 -15.79 -13.96
N ASP A 151 24.08 -15.67 -13.43
CA ASP A 151 25.02 -16.79 -13.24
C ASP A 151 24.72 -17.60 -11.94
N ILE A 152 23.65 -17.24 -11.21
CA ILE A 152 23.16 -18.00 -10.04
C ILE A 152 22.34 -19.20 -10.53
N GLU A 153 22.81 -20.43 -10.25
CA GLU A 153 22.13 -21.73 -10.45
C GLU A 153 20.93 -21.70 -11.40
N HIS A 154 21.17 -21.42 -12.69
CA HIS A 154 20.22 -21.53 -13.80
C HIS A 154 18.77 -21.11 -13.50
N VAL A 155 18.57 -19.94 -12.91
CA VAL A 155 17.22 -19.37 -12.85
C VAL A 155 16.81 -18.99 -14.27
N ALA A 156 16.01 -19.84 -14.91
CA ALA A 156 15.44 -19.53 -16.21
C ALA A 156 14.72 -18.16 -16.16
N PRO A 157 14.78 -17.33 -17.23
CA PRO A 157 14.09 -16.04 -17.26
C PRO A 157 12.60 -16.13 -16.88
N SER A 158 11.94 -17.25 -17.19
CA SER A 158 10.55 -17.52 -16.81
C SER A 158 10.33 -17.73 -15.29
N LYS A 159 11.39 -18.02 -14.53
CA LYS A 159 11.39 -18.23 -13.07
C LYS A 159 12.01 -17.07 -12.31
N ALA A 160 12.71 -16.15 -12.99
CA ALA A 160 13.38 -14.99 -12.42
C ALA A 160 12.47 -14.15 -11.52
N ARG A 161 11.26 -13.85 -11.98
CA ARG A 161 10.27 -13.08 -11.22
C ARG A 161 9.87 -13.78 -9.92
N ALA A 162 9.55 -15.08 -9.98
CA ALA A 162 9.14 -15.84 -8.81
C ALA A 162 10.30 -15.97 -7.80
N TRP A 163 11.51 -16.18 -8.31
CA TRP A 163 12.72 -16.23 -7.51
C TRP A 163 13.02 -14.89 -6.82
N ALA A 164 12.91 -13.77 -7.53
CA ALA A 164 13.13 -12.43 -6.97
C ALA A 164 12.11 -12.12 -5.85
N LEU A 165 10.84 -12.46 -6.06
CA LEU A 165 9.78 -12.32 -5.05
C LEU A 165 10.00 -13.22 -3.82
N GLU A 166 10.46 -14.45 -4.03
CA GLU A 166 10.81 -15.37 -2.94
C GLU A 166 11.92 -14.78 -2.06
N ARG A 167 12.95 -14.16 -2.67
CA ARG A 167 14.04 -13.51 -1.93
C ARG A 167 13.59 -12.24 -1.23
N LEU A 168 12.69 -11.44 -1.82
CA LEU A 168 12.02 -10.30 -1.16
C LEU A 168 11.39 -10.71 0.17
N GLY A 169 10.74 -11.87 0.23
CA GLY A 169 10.13 -12.40 1.46
C GLY A 169 11.09 -13.13 2.42
N ALA A 170 12.20 -13.70 1.94
CA ALA A 170 13.01 -14.65 2.73
C ALA A 170 14.27 -14.07 3.41
N GLY A 171 14.73 -12.86 3.07
CA GLY A 171 16.11 -12.43 3.31
C GLY A 171 16.38 -11.42 4.42
N LEU A 172 17.57 -11.51 5.01
CA LEU A 172 18.25 -10.41 5.74
C LEU A 172 18.73 -9.37 4.71
N TRP A 173 17.84 -8.45 4.35
CA TRP A 173 18.16 -7.31 3.50
C TRP A 173 19.19 -6.39 4.17
N SER A 174 20.17 -5.93 3.39
CA SER A 174 21.18 -4.99 3.85
C SER A 174 21.20 -3.73 2.99
N LYS A 175 21.60 -2.60 3.59
CA LYS A 175 21.99 -1.38 2.86
C LYS A 175 23.48 -1.39 2.50
N ASP A 176 24.23 -2.35 3.03
CA ASP A 176 25.64 -2.52 2.73
C ASP A 176 25.81 -3.22 1.38
N ARG A 177 26.31 -2.48 0.38
CA ARG A 177 26.61 -3.01 -0.95
C ARG A 177 27.72 -4.07 -0.95
N ALA A 178 28.54 -4.14 0.11
CA ALA A 178 29.57 -5.18 0.23
C ALA A 178 28.99 -6.59 0.38
N ILE A 179 27.70 -6.71 0.69
CA ILE A 179 27.02 -8.02 0.71
C ILE A 179 26.82 -8.59 -0.69
N VAL A 180 26.94 -7.77 -1.73
CA VAL A 180 26.74 -8.20 -3.12
C VAL A 180 27.89 -9.11 -3.52
N ALA A 181 27.58 -10.35 -3.88
CA ALA A 181 28.55 -11.40 -4.17
C ALA A 181 28.76 -11.62 -5.69
N GLY A 182 27.86 -11.13 -6.54
CA GLY A 182 27.92 -11.29 -7.99
C GLY A 182 28.96 -10.39 -8.66
N ASP A 183 29.81 -10.97 -9.52
CA ASP A 183 30.88 -10.28 -10.24
C ASP A 183 30.38 -9.17 -11.18
N ARG A 184 29.09 -9.22 -11.57
CA ARG A 184 28.47 -8.25 -12.50
C ARG A 184 27.69 -7.15 -11.78
N LEU A 185 27.19 -7.42 -10.57
CA LEU A 185 26.36 -6.48 -9.82
C LEU A 185 27.20 -5.35 -9.17
N GLY A 186 28.44 -5.64 -8.76
CA GLY A 186 29.37 -4.60 -8.30
C GLY A 186 29.62 -3.52 -9.36
N PRO A 187 30.09 -3.90 -10.57
CA PRO A 187 30.24 -2.97 -11.70
C PRO A 187 28.94 -2.25 -12.08
N TRP A 188 27.79 -2.91 -11.95
CA TRP A 188 26.49 -2.30 -12.18
C TRP A 188 26.23 -1.16 -11.18
N ILE A 189 26.45 -1.38 -9.89
CA ILE A 189 26.25 -0.36 -8.84
C ILE A 189 27.16 0.84 -9.09
N ASP A 190 28.44 0.60 -9.40
CA ASP A 190 29.39 1.69 -9.63
C ASP A 190 29.03 2.51 -10.88
N GLN A 191 28.56 1.85 -11.94
CA GLN A 191 28.08 2.54 -13.14
C GLN A 191 26.74 3.27 -12.90
N PHE A 192 25.85 2.70 -12.10
CA PHE A 192 24.60 3.32 -11.71
C PHE A 192 24.84 4.61 -10.90
N ALA A 193 25.78 4.56 -9.96
CA ALA A 193 26.22 5.70 -9.16
C ALA A 193 26.94 6.77 -9.99
N SER A 194 27.84 6.37 -10.90
CA SER A 194 28.57 7.32 -11.76
C SER A 194 27.67 8.09 -12.74
N ARG A 195 26.51 7.52 -13.11
CA ARG A 195 25.46 8.20 -13.90
C ARG A 195 24.56 9.11 -13.05
N ASN A 196 24.84 9.21 -11.75
CA ASN A 196 24.08 10.00 -10.78
C ASN A 196 22.58 9.61 -10.71
N LEU A 197 22.27 8.34 -10.95
CA LEU A 197 20.89 7.84 -10.96
C LEU A 197 20.35 7.60 -9.54
N GLU A 198 21.23 7.53 -8.54
CA GLU A 198 20.88 7.34 -7.13
C GLU A 198 20.04 8.48 -6.54
N ALA A 199 20.20 9.69 -7.07
CA ALA A 199 19.48 10.87 -6.61
C ALA A 199 17.94 10.75 -6.76
N SER A 200 17.47 9.82 -7.58
CA SER A 200 16.05 9.60 -7.90
C SER A 200 15.48 8.32 -7.25
N ILE A 201 16.26 7.65 -6.40
CA ILE A 201 15.87 6.43 -5.69
C ILE A 201 15.27 6.77 -4.32
N SER A 202 14.14 6.15 -4.01
CA SER A 202 13.50 6.22 -2.69
C SER A 202 14.12 5.22 -1.71
N GLU A 203 14.48 4.03 -2.19
CA GLU A 203 15.20 3.02 -1.40
C GLU A 203 16.03 2.09 -2.30
N MET A 204 17.24 1.75 -1.86
CA MET A 204 18.03 0.67 -2.46
C MET A 204 18.38 -0.34 -1.36
N ARG A 205 18.13 -1.62 -1.63
CA ARG A 205 18.51 -2.73 -0.74
C ARG A 205 19.25 -3.80 -1.52
N PHE A 206 20.17 -4.46 -0.82
CA PHE A 206 21.03 -5.49 -1.37
C PHE A 206 20.74 -6.81 -0.67
N TYR A 207 20.77 -7.86 -1.47
CA TYR A 207 20.72 -9.24 -0.99
C TYR A 207 21.60 -10.07 -1.92
N ARG A 208 22.84 -10.37 -1.50
CA ARG A 208 23.84 -11.20 -2.21
C ARG A 208 23.91 -11.03 -3.73
N ASP A 209 22.93 -11.53 -4.45
CA ASP A 209 22.89 -11.58 -5.90
C ASP A 209 21.72 -10.77 -6.50
N LEU A 210 21.15 -9.85 -5.72
CA LEU A 210 19.97 -9.05 -6.05
C LEU A 210 20.10 -7.62 -5.52
N ILE A 211 19.77 -6.66 -6.38
CA ILE A 211 19.62 -5.23 -6.05
C ILE A 211 18.15 -4.85 -6.22
N PHE A 212 17.54 -4.43 -5.13
CA PHE A 212 16.18 -3.91 -5.09
C PHE A 212 16.23 -2.39 -5.05
N ILE A 213 15.46 -1.74 -5.93
CA ILE A 213 15.46 -0.29 -6.08
C ILE A 213 14.03 0.20 -6.12
N ARG A 214 13.57 0.85 -5.05
CA ARG A 214 12.29 1.52 -5.00
C ARG A 214 12.44 2.96 -5.48
N VAL A 215 11.59 3.37 -6.39
CA VAL A 215 11.57 4.72 -6.95
C VAL A 215 10.15 5.28 -6.98
N ASP A 216 10.06 6.60 -6.80
CA ASP A 216 8.80 7.29 -6.98
C ASP A 216 8.35 7.21 -8.45
N ARG A 217 7.05 7.00 -8.72
CA ARG A 217 6.48 6.99 -10.09
C ARG A 217 6.86 8.21 -10.95
N LYS A 218 7.06 9.38 -10.32
CA LYS A 218 7.48 10.60 -11.03
C LYS A 218 8.91 10.51 -11.54
N ALA A 219 9.76 9.77 -10.81
CA ALA A 219 11.15 9.52 -11.15
C ALA A 219 11.34 8.25 -11.99
N SER A 220 10.35 7.34 -11.99
CA SER A 220 10.47 6.06 -12.68
C SER A 220 10.64 6.20 -14.19
N SER A 221 9.97 7.16 -14.83
CA SER A 221 10.14 7.41 -16.27
C SER A 221 11.55 7.87 -16.64
N LEU A 222 12.25 8.54 -15.71
CA LEU A 222 13.63 8.98 -15.88
C LEU A 222 14.62 7.86 -15.61
N LEU A 223 14.26 6.88 -14.78
CA LEU A 223 15.14 5.81 -14.37
C LEU A 223 14.98 4.52 -15.19
N ILE A 224 13.80 4.18 -15.71
CA ILE A 224 13.57 2.92 -16.42
C ILE A 224 14.57 2.73 -17.56
N SER A 225 14.65 3.70 -18.48
CA SER A 225 15.52 3.59 -19.66
C SER A 225 17.00 3.46 -19.31
N PRO A 226 17.61 4.34 -18.49
CA PRO A 226 19.03 4.22 -18.16
C PRO A 226 19.35 3.00 -17.27
N THR A 227 18.42 2.57 -16.41
CA THR A 227 18.59 1.37 -15.58
C THR A 227 18.52 0.09 -16.43
N MET A 228 17.60 0.04 -17.39
CA MET A 228 17.48 -1.05 -18.37
C MET A 228 18.69 -1.12 -19.29
N GLU A 229 19.15 0.02 -19.80
CA GLU A 229 20.34 0.11 -20.66
C GLU A 229 21.58 -0.40 -19.93
N LEU A 230 21.78 0.04 -18.68
CA LEU A 230 22.90 -0.39 -17.86
C LEU A 230 22.86 -1.90 -17.59
N SER A 231 21.69 -2.43 -17.27
CA SER A 231 21.52 -3.86 -17.03
C SER A 231 21.78 -4.68 -18.29
N HIS A 232 21.28 -4.23 -19.45
CA HIS A 232 21.53 -4.88 -20.74
C HIS A 232 23.01 -4.88 -21.12
N GLN A 233 23.74 -3.78 -20.88
CA GLN A 233 25.18 -3.68 -21.14
C GLN A 233 26.00 -4.72 -20.36
N LEU A 234 25.57 -5.06 -19.15
CA LEU A 234 26.24 -6.03 -18.28
C LEU A 234 25.64 -7.44 -18.39
N GLY A 235 24.69 -7.65 -19.31
CA GLY A 235 23.98 -8.91 -19.45
C GLY A 235 23.21 -9.30 -18.19
N LEU A 236 22.80 -8.32 -17.39
CA LEU A 236 22.02 -8.50 -16.17
C LEU A 236 20.53 -8.43 -16.52
N PRO A 237 19.75 -9.45 -16.16
CA PRO A 237 18.31 -9.35 -16.17
C PRO A 237 17.82 -8.15 -15.36
N PHE A 238 16.87 -7.42 -15.95
CA PHE A 238 16.25 -6.23 -15.37
C PHE A 238 14.75 -6.38 -15.41
N GLU A 239 14.14 -6.30 -14.23
CA GLU A 239 12.70 -6.39 -14.09
C GLU A 239 12.17 -5.10 -13.47
N VAL A 240 11.11 -4.55 -14.07
CA VAL A 240 10.40 -3.38 -13.56
C VAL A 240 9.08 -3.83 -12.99
N TYR A 241 8.84 -3.47 -11.74
CA TYR A 241 7.58 -3.70 -11.08
C TYR A 241 6.96 -2.38 -10.65
N VAL A 242 5.64 -2.34 -10.63
CA VAL A 242 4.86 -1.24 -10.08
C VAL A 242 4.14 -1.83 -8.88
N ASP A 243 4.22 -1.19 -7.71
CA ASP A 243 3.62 -1.63 -6.45
C ASP A 243 4.22 -2.90 -5.84
N LEU A 244 5.56 -3.06 -5.84
CA LEU A 244 6.16 -4.09 -4.99
C LEU A 244 6.16 -3.65 -3.51
N PRO A 245 5.77 -4.55 -2.58
CA PRO A 245 5.83 -4.33 -1.14
C PRO A 245 7.26 -4.07 -0.64
#